data_AF-A0A7Z0DSB2-F1
#
_entry.id   AF-A0A7Z0DSB2-F1
#
_cell.length_a   1.000
_cell.length_b   1.000
_cell.length_c   1.000
_cell.angle_alpha   90.00
_cell.angle_beta   90.00
_cell.angle_gamma   90.00
#
_symmetry.space_group_name_H-M   'P 1'
#
loop_
_entity.id
_entity.type
_entity.pdbx_description
1 polymer ?
#
loop_
_entity_poly.entity_id
_entity_poly.type
_entity_poly.pdbx_seq_one_letter_code
_entity_poly.pdbx_strand_id
1 'polypeptide(L)'
;MVDEELFEAWLDEELDLDAAWDGLAPGPTVDEVMARLSTTPSWFLDDGVDIVALAGDVLDESGGPVIASARRAVATSKVVAQQGVAVVLWLVSSQELAGRLSTDLRVDRLDRALLAMSLRLAAVVEPQRWVEEAERREEAARTLLLWCGQCPGGESEQNARAILSRLDSAARAEALERARRDRKHRSEIRRRLEEARAREAATRYSPE
;
A
#
# COMPACT_ATOMS: atom_id res chain seq x y z
N MET A 1 -12.57 -1.94 -6.03
CA MET A 1 -12.73 -0.48 -6.20
C MET A 1 -11.74 0.15 -5.23
N VAL A 2 -11.09 1.27 -5.58
CA VAL A 2 -10.14 1.91 -4.67
C VAL A 2 -10.90 2.37 -3.42
N ASP A 3 -10.43 2.01 -2.22
CA ASP A 3 -10.90 2.59 -0.97
C ASP A 3 -10.26 3.96 -0.81
N GLU A 4 -11.01 5.00 -1.18
CA GLU A 4 -10.53 6.39 -1.19
C GLU A 4 -10.12 6.85 0.22
N GLU A 5 -10.82 6.42 1.28
CA GLU A 5 -10.50 6.82 2.66
C GLU A 5 -9.14 6.27 3.11
N LEU A 6 -8.83 5.02 2.74
CA LEU A 6 -7.52 4.44 3.01
C LEU A 6 -6.41 5.11 2.20
N PHE A 7 -6.70 5.44 0.94
CA PHE A 7 -5.73 6.11 0.10
C PHE A 7 -5.43 7.53 0.58
N GLU A 8 -6.43 8.30 1.02
CA GLU A 8 -6.21 9.60 1.65
C GLU A 8 -5.43 9.47 2.97
N ALA A 9 -5.77 8.49 3.81
CA ALA A 9 -5.01 8.21 5.03
C ALA A 9 -3.54 7.84 4.73
N TRP A 10 -3.26 7.17 3.60
CA TRP A 10 -1.89 6.93 3.14
C TRP A 10 -1.18 8.21 2.71
N LEU A 11 -1.86 9.11 1.99
CA LEU A 11 -1.27 10.37 1.54
C LEU A 11 -0.87 11.27 2.72
N ASP A 12 -1.64 11.23 3.81
CA ASP A 12 -1.35 11.95 5.06
C ASP A 12 -0.07 11.45 5.77
N GLU A 13 0.44 10.27 5.45
CA GLU A 13 1.68 9.75 6.05
C GLU A 13 2.94 10.37 5.44
N GLU A 14 2.82 11.10 4.33
CA GLU A 14 3.91 11.82 3.64
C GLU A 14 5.16 10.94 3.36
N LEU A 15 4.96 9.64 3.18
CA LEU A 15 6.04 8.70 2.89
C LEU A 15 6.48 8.79 1.42
N ASP A 16 7.76 9.09 1.22
CA ASP A 16 8.36 9.23 -0.11
C ASP A 16 8.79 7.87 -0.68
N LEU A 17 8.12 7.45 -1.76
CA LEU A 17 8.40 6.20 -2.46
C LEU A 17 9.78 6.19 -3.12
N ASP A 18 10.24 7.33 -3.66
CA ASP A 18 11.55 7.40 -4.29
C ASP A 18 12.66 7.34 -3.24
N ALA A 19 12.49 8.04 -2.12
CA ALA A 19 13.42 7.94 -0.99
C ALA A 19 13.42 6.56 -0.33
N ALA A 20 12.34 5.78 -0.45
CA ALA A 20 12.30 4.41 0.07
C ALA A 20 13.31 3.48 -0.63
N TRP A 21 13.70 3.78 -1.87
CA TRP A 21 14.72 3.03 -2.61
C TRP A 21 16.16 3.36 -2.18
N ASP A 22 16.37 4.43 -1.42
CA ASP A 22 17.72 4.87 -1.08
C ASP A 22 18.33 3.98 0.02
N GLY A 23 19.51 3.42 -0.30
CA GLY A 23 20.33 2.70 0.67
C GLY A 23 19.70 1.40 1.18
N LEU A 24 18.99 0.67 0.31
CA LEU A 24 18.41 -0.63 0.65
C LEU A 24 19.48 -1.63 1.12
N ALA A 25 19.21 -2.29 2.24
CA ALA A 25 20.01 -3.42 2.69
C ALA A 25 19.64 -4.68 1.87
N PRO A 26 20.51 -5.70 1.80
CA PRO A 26 20.10 -7.01 1.30
C PRO A 26 18.93 -7.58 2.12
N GLY A 27 17.96 -8.17 1.44
CA GLY A 27 16.81 -8.84 2.03
C GLY A 27 16.69 -10.31 1.58
N PRO A 28 15.67 -11.02 2.09
CA PRO A 28 15.35 -12.36 1.63
C PRO A 28 14.87 -12.34 0.17
N THR A 29 14.83 -13.52 -0.44
CA THR A 29 14.29 -13.64 -1.80
C THR A 29 12.78 -13.39 -1.82
N VAL A 30 12.26 -12.90 -2.94
CA VAL A 30 10.81 -12.71 -3.09
C VAL A 30 10.06 -14.03 -2.93
N ASP A 31 10.59 -15.13 -3.46
CA ASP A 31 9.98 -16.46 -3.36
C ASP A 31 9.83 -16.94 -1.91
N GLU A 32 10.80 -16.67 -1.03
CA GLU A 32 10.70 -17.01 0.39
C GLU A 32 9.58 -16.21 1.07
N VAL A 33 9.50 -14.90 0.81
CA VAL A 33 8.45 -14.05 1.39
C VAL A 33 7.08 -14.44 0.85
N MET A 34 6.98 -14.76 -0.45
CA MET A 34 5.76 -15.28 -1.06
C MET A 34 5.35 -16.63 -0.46
N ALA A 35 6.29 -17.56 -0.30
CA ALA A 35 6.01 -18.83 0.35
C ALA A 35 5.55 -18.62 1.81
N ARG A 36 6.08 -17.63 2.52
CA ARG A 36 5.61 -17.31 3.86
C ARG A 36 4.22 -16.68 3.87
N LEU A 37 3.95 -15.74 2.97
CA LEU A 37 2.65 -15.10 2.82
C LEU A 37 1.53 -16.13 2.54
N SER A 38 1.79 -17.16 1.73
CA SER A 38 0.79 -18.21 1.46
C SER A 38 0.48 -19.09 2.66
N THR A 39 1.29 -19.04 3.71
CA THR A 39 1.07 -19.77 4.97
C THR A 39 0.40 -18.93 6.05
N THR A 40 -0.04 -17.70 5.73
CA THR A 40 -0.77 -16.85 6.67
C THR A 40 -1.99 -17.60 7.22
N PRO A 41 -2.07 -17.84 8.53
CA PRO A 41 -3.22 -18.52 9.11
C PRO A 41 -4.50 -17.73 8.84
N SER A 42 -5.59 -18.39 8.45
CA SER A 42 -6.83 -17.71 8.09
C SER A 42 -7.36 -16.79 9.19
N TRP A 43 -7.14 -17.15 10.45
CA TRP A 43 -7.58 -16.37 11.61
C TRP A 43 -6.84 -15.03 11.77
N PHE A 44 -5.67 -14.82 11.14
CA PHE A 44 -5.05 -13.49 11.07
C PHE A 44 -5.87 -12.53 10.19
N LEU A 45 -6.74 -13.06 9.32
CA LEU A 45 -7.58 -12.28 8.42
C LEU A 45 -9.02 -12.13 8.95
N ASP A 46 -9.33 -12.68 10.13
CA ASP A 46 -10.63 -12.51 10.76
C ASP A 46 -10.79 -11.08 11.29
N ASP A 47 -12.03 -10.57 11.28
CA ASP A 47 -12.37 -9.22 11.75
C ASP A 47 -12.34 -9.08 13.29
N GLY A 48 -12.25 -10.20 14.01
CA GLY A 48 -12.19 -10.26 15.47
C GLY A 48 -10.79 -10.09 16.07
N VAL A 49 -9.74 -9.95 15.26
CA VAL A 49 -8.37 -9.81 15.76
C VAL A 49 -8.14 -8.40 16.32
N ASP A 50 -7.79 -8.30 17.59
CA ASP A 50 -7.28 -7.05 18.17
C ASP A 50 -5.86 -6.81 17.66
N ILE A 51 -5.76 -5.99 16.62
CA ILE A 51 -4.50 -5.67 15.93
C ILE A 51 -3.49 -4.97 16.84
N VAL A 52 -3.94 -4.14 17.78
CA VAL A 52 -3.02 -3.41 18.66
C VAL A 52 -2.44 -4.35 19.71
N ALA A 53 -3.26 -5.25 20.26
CA ALA A 53 -2.79 -6.30 21.16
C ALA A 53 -1.83 -7.26 20.43
N LEU A 54 -2.20 -7.72 19.23
CA LEU A 54 -1.34 -8.58 18.41
C LEU A 54 0.01 -7.93 18.10
N ALA A 55 0.05 -6.64 17.76
CA ALA A 55 1.30 -5.93 17.52
C ALA A 55 2.16 -5.85 18.79
N GLY A 56 1.54 -5.69 19.96
CA GLY A 56 2.24 -5.70 21.24
C GLY A 56 2.83 -7.05 21.58
N ASP A 57 2.07 -8.13 21.35
CA ASP A 57 2.52 -9.50 21.57
C ASP A 57 3.67 -9.89 20.63
N VAL A 58 3.61 -9.50 19.36
CA VAL A 58 4.64 -9.84 18.35
C VAL A 58 5.95 -9.11 18.58
N LEU A 59 5.92 -7.88 19.09
CA LEU A 59 7.13 -7.07 19.29
C LEU A 59 7.66 -7.07 20.73
N ASP A 60 6.93 -7.66 21.67
CA ASP A 60 7.21 -7.56 23.11
C ASP A 60 7.29 -6.08 23.57
N GLU A 61 6.48 -5.21 22.96
CA GLU A 61 6.47 -3.76 23.20
C GLU A 61 5.04 -3.22 23.35
N SER A 62 4.79 -2.41 24.37
CA SER A 62 3.45 -1.79 24.58
C SER A 62 3.29 -0.41 23.91
N GLY A 63 4.32 0.06 23.21
CA GLY A 63 4.38 1.39 22.60
C GLY A 63 5.36 1.45 21.43
N GLY A 64 5.65 2.65 20.94
CA GLY A 64 6.61 2.85 19.85
C GLY A 64 5.97 2.99 18.45
N PRO A 65 6.81 3.18 17.42
CA PRO A 65 6.35 3.51 16.07
C PRO A 65 5.43 2.45 15.46
N VAL A 66 5.72 1.16 15.69
CA VAL A 66 4.89 0.07 15.16
C VAL A 66 3.50 0.06 15.77
N ILE A 67 3.40 0.18 17.10
CA ILE A 67 2.10 0.28 17.80
C ILE A 67 1.32 1.51 17.34
N ALA A 68 2.01 2.62 17.06
CA ALA A 68 1.39 3.82 16.51
C ALA A 68 0.82 3.57 15.08
N SER A 69 1.58 2.92 14.19
CA SER A 69 1.11 2.52 12.86
C SER A 69 -0.07 1.55 12.91
N ALA A 70 -0.05 0.58 13.84
CA ALA A 70 -1.17 -0.34 14.05
C ALA A 70 -2.44 0.41 14.49
N ARG A 71 -2.32 1.37 15.42
CA ARG A 71 -3.44 2.24 15.84
C ARG A 71 -3.97 3.09 14.69
N ARG A 72 -3.09 3.56 13.79
CA ARG A 72 -3.48 4.31 12.60
C ARG A 72 -4.37 3.48 11.68
N ALA A 73 -3.98 2.23 11.40
CA ALA A 73 -4.80 1.31 10.62
C ALA A 73 -6.16 1.05 11.29
N VAL A 74 -6.20 0.83 12.61
CA VAL A 74 -7.45 0.65 13.36
C VAL A 74 -8.34 1.90 13.30
N ALA A 75 -7.76 3.10 13.38
CA ALA A 75 -8.51 4.37 13.34
C ALA A 75 -9.29 4.58 12.03
N THR A 76 -8.90 3.92 10.93
CA THR A 76 -9.65 3.95 9.66
C THR A 76 -11.00 3.23 9.76
N SER A 77 -11.19 2.37 10.78
CA SER A 77 -12.35 1.47 10.91
C SER A 77 -12.55 0.52 9.72
N LYS A 78 -11.54 0.33 8.86
CA LYS A 78 -11.58 -0.60 7.73
C LYS A 78 -10.97 -1.94 8.11
N VAL A 79 -11.73 -3.02 7.91
CA VAL A 79 -11.26 -4.39 8.14
C VAL A 79 -10.04 -4.71 7.27
N VAL A 80 -10.01 -4.28 6.00
CA VAL A 80 -8.89 -4.54 5.10
C VAL A 80 -7.58 -3.86 5.54
N ALA A 81 -7.64 -2.71 6.22
CA ALA A 81 -6.44 -2.07 6.77
C ALA A 81 -5.89 -2.87 7.97
N GLN A 82 -6.78 -3.34 8.83
CA GLN A 82 -6.45 -4.18 9.98
C GLN A 82 -5.86 -5.53 9.55
N GLN A 83 -6.49 -6.19 8.57
CA GLN A 83 -5.96 -7.41 7.95
C GLN A 83 -4.58 -7.17 7.32
N GLY A 84 -4.37 -6.02 6.68
CA GLY A 84 -3.07 -5.65 6.12
C GLY A 84 -1.97 -5.60 7.18
N VAL A 85 -2.27 -5.04 8.37
CA VAL A 85 -1.37 -5.09 9.52
C VAL A 85 -1.14 -6.52 10.00
N ALA A 86 -2.20 -7.30 10.15
CA ALA A 86 -2.12 -8.68 10.64
C ALA A 86 -1.19 -9.54 9.78
N VAL A 87 -1.27 -9.42 8.45
CA VAL A 87 -0.37 -10.12 7.52
C VAL A 87 1.10 -9.75 7.75
N VAL A 88 1.40 -8.47 7.98
CA VAL A 88 2.77 -8.01 8.27
C VAL A 88 3.26 -8.60 9.60
N LEU A 89 2.42 -8.58 10.64
CA LEU A 89 2.75 -9.14 11.95
C LEU A 89 2.95 -10.66 11.90
N TRP A 90 2.19 -11.37 11.05
CA TRP A 90 2.45 -12.77 10.74
C TRP A 90 3.84 -12.96 10.13
N LEU A 91 4.22 -12.16 9.12
CA LEU A 91 5.53 -12.30 8.47
C LEU A 91 6.69 -12.10 9.45
N VAL A 92 6.56 -11.18 10.39
CA VAL A 92 7.56 -10.94 11.45
C VAL A 92 7.61 -12.12 12.42
N SER A 93 6.48 -12.46 13.06
CA SER A 93 6.40 -13.52 14.07
C SER A 93 6.72 -14.91 13.53
N SER A 94 6.38 -15.17 12.27
CA SER A 94 6.62 -16.46 11.64
C SER A 94 8.11 -16.77 11.45
N GLN A 95 9.02 -15.79 11.54
CA GLN A 95 10.47 -16.07 11.52
C GLN A 95 10.91 -16.91 12.71
N GLU A 96 10.21 -16.79 13.84
CA GLU A 96 10.43 -17.62 15.02
C GLU A 96 9.58 -18.91 14.98
N LEU A 97 8.33 -18.80 14.53
CA LEU A 97 7.37 -19.92 14.57
C LEU A 97 7.52 -20.93 13.42
N ALA A 98 7.89 -20.46 12.23
CA ALA A 98 7.94 -21.25 10.99
C ALA A 98 9.34 -21.29 10.36
N GLY A 99 10.37 -20.91 11.13
CA GLY A 99 11.76 -20.83 10.70
C GLY A 99 12.14 -19.49 10.08
N ARG A 100 13.43 -19.19 10.07
CA ARG A 100 13.96 -17.92 9.56
C ARG A 100 14.00 -17.89 8.04
N LEU A 101 13.88 -16.70 7.47
CA LEU A 101 14.17 -16.45 6.06
C LEU A 101 15.69 -16.45 5.84
N SER A 102 16.15 -16.52 4.59
CA SER A 102 17.57 -16.41 4.26
C SER A 102 18.24 -15.14 4.80
N THR A 103 17.48 -14.04 4.89
CA THR A 103 17.84 -12.80 5.57
C THR A 103 16.65 -12.34 6.37
N ASP A 104 16.86 -12.00 7.64
CA ASP A 104 15.75 -11.59 8.52
C ASP A 104 15.11 -10.27 8.02
N LEU A 105 13.80 -10.15 8.23
CA LEU A 105 13.09 -8.89 7.99
C LEU A 105 13.58 -7.81 8.96
N ARG A 106 13.78 -6.60 8.43
CA ARG A 106 14.17 -5.43 9.21
C ARG A 106 13.00 -4.88 10.01
N VAL A 107 13.03 -5.09 11.32
CA VAL A 107 12.01 -4.59 12.25
C VAL A 107 12.15 -3.09 12.55
N ASP A 108 13.32 -2.50 12.32
CA ASP A 108 13.60 -1.06 12.58
C ASP A 108 12.86 -0.10 11.64
N ARG A 109 12.26 -0.63 10.56
CA ARG A 109 11.42 0.12 9.60
C ARG A 109 10.02 -0.46 9.45
N LEU A 110 9.62 -1.33 10.39
CA LEU A 110 8.36 -2.08 10.30
C LEU A 110 7.13 -1.15 10.35
N ASP A 111 7.24 -0.03 11.05
CA ASP A 111 6.22 1.03 11.12
C ASP A 111 5.82 1.55 9.74
N ARG A 112 6.79 1.76 8.85
CA ARG A 112 6.55 2.20 7.46
C ARG A 112 5.95 1.09 6.61
N ALA A 113 6.46 -0.13 6.76
CA ALA A 113 5.92 -1.31 6.08
C ALA A 113 4.46 -1.56 6.45
N LEU A 114 4.12 -1.41 7.73
CA LEU A 114 2.75 -1.49 8.23
C LEU A 114 1.84 -0.47 7.54
N LEU A 115 2.23 0.79 7.49
CA LEU A 115 1.43 1.85 6.85
C LEU A 115 1.28 1.61 5.34
N ALA A 116 2.36 1.22 4.66
CA ALA A 116 2.30 0.94 3.22
C ALA A 116 1.42 -0.27 2.91
N MET A 117 1.48 -1.33 3.71
CA MET A 117 0.63 -2.50 3.48
C MET A 117 -0.83 -2.19 3.82
N SER A 118 -1.09 -1.59 4.98
CA SER A 118 -2.45 -1.37 5.50
C SER A 118 -3.22 -0.20 4.90
N LEU A 119 -2.55 0.86 4.45
CA LEU A 119 -3.20 2.06 3.93
C LEU A 119 -3.04 2.18 2.41
N ARG A 120 -1.85 1.85 1.87
CA ARG A 120 -1.58 1.99 0.43
C ARG A 120 -2.04 0.79 -0.37
N LEU A 121 -1.51 -0.40 -0.05
CA LEU A 121 -1.80 -1.59 -0.84
C LEU A 121 -3.22 -2.11 -0.57
N ALA A 122 -3.64 -2.14 0.70
CA ALA A 122 -5.00 -2.59 1.06
C ALA A 122 -6.11 -1.70 0.50
N ALA A 123 -5.83 -0.42 0.17
CA ALA A 123 -6.78 0.44 -0.52
C ALA A 123 -7.14 -0.06 -1.93
N VAL A 124 -6.32 -0.89 -2.56
CA VAL A 124 -6.48 -1.31 -3.95
C VAL A 124 -6.51 -2.81 -4.16
N VAL A 125 -5.89 -3.58 -3.25
CA VAL A 125 -5.84 -5.04 -3.28
C VAL A 125 -6.13 -5.56 -1.87
N GLU A 126 -7.24 -6.27 -1.71
CA GLU A 126 -7.64 -6.88 -0.43
C GLU A 126 -6.56 -7.86 0.09
N PRO A 127 -6.24 -7.86 1.40
CA PRO A 127 -5.19 -8.72 1.96
C PRO A 127 -5.38 -10.23 1.74
N GLN A 128 -6.63 -10.70 1.66
CA GLN A 128 -6.94 -12.09 1.30
C GLN A 128 -6.27 -12.49 -0.04
N ARG A 129 -6.26 -11.57 -1.01
CA ARG A 129 -5.67 -11.81 -2.33
C ARG A 129 -4.15 -11.87 -2.27
N TRP A 130 -3.50 -11.20 -1.32
CA TRP A 130 -2.06 -11.32 -1.11
C TRP A 130 -1.69 -12.75 -0.70
N VAL A 131 -2.59 -13.44 0.00
CA VAL A 131 -2.39 -14.84 0.40
C VAL A 131 -2.73 -15.80 -0.73
N GLU A 132 -3.81 -15.55 -1.47
CA GLU A 132 -4.37 -16.51 -2.44
C GLU A 132 -3.77 -16.38 -3.86
N GLU A 133 -3.53 -15.17 -4.34
CA GLU A 133 -3.18 -14.90 -5.74
C GLU A 133 -1.69 -14.65 -5.90
N ALA A 134 -1.01 -15.45 -6.72
CA ALA A 134 0.45 -15.39 -6.88
C ALA A 134 0.97 -13.99 -7.28
N GLU A 135 0.32 -13.31 -8.23
CA GLU A 135 0.71 -11.95 -8.66
C GLU A 135 0.56 -10.92 -7.53
N ARG A 136 -0.52 -11.02 -6.74
CA ARG A 136 -0.76 -10.12 -5.59
C ARG A 136 0.16 -10.42 -4.43
N ARG A 137 0.52 -11.69 -4.26
CA ARG A 137 1.50 -12.13 -3.29
C ARG A 137 2.89 -11.58 -3.60
N GLU A 138 3.28 -11.57 -4.88
CA GLU A 138 4.54 -10.97 -5.32
C GLU A 138 4.54 -9.46 -5.08
N GLU A 139 3.46 -8.77 -5.45
CA GLU A 139 3.29 -7.33 -5.21
C GLU A 139 3.39 -6.98 -3.72
N ALA A 140 2.72 -7.75 -2.86
CA ALA A 140 2.76 -7.61 -1.41
C ALA A 140 4.16 -7.88 -0.84
N ALA A 141 4.82 -8.95 -1.27
CA ALA A 141 6.17 -9.29 -0.84
C ALA A 141 7.18 -8.18 -1.19
N ARG A 142 7.16 -7.69 -2.42
CA ARG A 142 8.06 -6.63 -2.89
C ARG A 142 7.77 -5.29 -2.20
N THR A 143 6.50 -4.97 -1.97
CA THR A 143 6.08 -3.78 -1.22
C THR A 143 6.59 -3.84 0.22
N LEU A 144 6.38 -4.96 0.91
CA LEU A 144 6.91 -5.17 2.26
C LEU A 144 8.42 -4.95 2.32
N LEU A 145 9.18 -5.61 1.44
CA LEU A 145 10.64 -5.53 1.43
C LEU A 145 11.13 -4.10 1.21
N LEU A 146 10.57 -3.37 0.24
CA LEU A 146 10.90 -1.97 0.00
C LEU A 146 10.73 -1.13 1.27
N TRP A 147 9.57 -1.26 1.92
CA TRP A 147 9.24 -0.44 3.09
C TRP A 147 9.94 -0.89 4.39
N CYS A 148 10.40 -2.14 4.46
CA CYS A 148 11.39 -2.59 5.43
C CYS A 148 12.82 -2.09 5.12
N GLY A 149 13.04 -1.40 4.00
CA GLY A 149 14.36 -0.92 3.58
C GLY A 149 15.27 -2.04 3.06
N GLN A 150 14.70 -3.05 2.42
CA GLN A 150 15.41 -4.21 1.90
C GLN A 150 15.20 -4.39 0.39
N CYS A 151 16.29 -4.66 -0.34
CA CYS A 151 16.27 -5.12 -1.72
C CYS A 151 16.10 -6.64 -1.74
N PRO A 152 15.24 -7.20 -2.61
CA PRO A 152 15.09 -8.65 -2.70
C PRO A 152 16.40 -9.37 -2.96
N GLY A 153 16.59 -10.51 -2.28
CA GLY A 153 17.79 -11.34 -2.40
C GLY A 153 18.02 -11.79 -3.85
N GLY A 154 19.24 -11.58 -4.34
CA GLY A 154 19.63 -11.94 -5.72
C GLY A 154 19.23 -10.93 -6.80
N GLU A 155 18.57 -9.83 -6.44
CA GLU A 155 18.21 -8.76 -7.38
C GLU A 155 19.09 -7.52 -7.19
N SER A 156 19.29 -6.76 -8.27
CA SER A 156 19.78 -5.37 -8.16
C SER A 156 18.63 -4.43 -7.82
N GLU A 157 18.92 -3.30 -7.18
CA GLU A 157 17.93 -2.25 -6.88
C GLU A 157 17.17 -1.81 -8.15
N GLN A 158 17.90 -1.64 -9.26
CA GLN A 158 17.31 -1.29 -10.56
C GLN A 158 16.29 -2.33 -11.03
N ASN A 159 16.61 -3.63 -10.91
CA ASN A 159 15.71 -4.69 -11.29
C ASN A 159 14.49 -4.77 -10.37
N ALA A 160 14.73 -4.70 -9.05
CA ALA A 160 13.67 -4.71 -8.05
C ALA A 160 12.67 -3.56 -8.26
N ARG A 161 13.17 -2.35 -8.54
CA ARG A 161 12.35 -1.17 -8.86
C ARG A 161 11.58 -1.33 -10.16
N ALA A 162 12.21 -1.85 -11.20
CA ALA A 162 11.55 -2.09 -12.48
C ALA A 162 10.41 -3.11 -12.36
N ILE A 163 10.59 -4.17 -11.59
CA ILE A 163 9.54 -5.18 -11.37
C ILE A 163 8.42 -4.63 -10.50
N LEU A 164 8.75 -3.99 -9.36
CA LEU A 164 7.71 -3.42 -8.50
C LEU A 164 6.87 -2.38 -9.25
N SER A 165 7.50 -1.51 -10.05
CA SER A 165 6.79 -0.53 -10.87
C SER A 165 5.76 -1.14 -11.83
N ARG A 166 6.01 -2.38 -12.32
CA ARG A 166 5.05 -3.10 -13.18
C ARG A 166 3.88 -3.70 -12.41
N LEU A 167 4.12 -4.15 -11.17
CA LEU A 167 3.13 -4.79 -10.32
C LEU A 167 2.28 -3.79 -9.54
N ASP A 168 2.82 -2.62 -9.22
CA ASP A 168 2.24 -1.65 -8.28
C ASP A 168 0.84 -1.18 -8.69
N SER A 169 -0.16 -1.77 -8.05
CA SER A 169 -1.58 -1.50 -8.25
C SER A 169 -1.98 -0.16 -7.67
N ALA A 170 -1.34 0.28 -6.58
CA ALA A 170 -1.62 1.57 -5.99
C ALA A 170 -1.12 2.70 -6.90
N ALA A 171 0.08 2.58 -7.47
CA ALA A 171 0.57 3.52 -8.48
C ALA A 171 -0.33 3.54 -9.75
N ARG A 172 -0.78 2.36 -10.21
CA ARG A 172 -1.72 2.25 -11.34
C ARG A 172 -3.07 2.92 -11.04
N ALA A 173 -3.61 2.72 -9.84
CA ALA A 173 -4.86 3.32 -9.39
C ALA A 173 -4.75 4.85 -9.30
N GLU A 174 -3.65 5.36 -8.73
CA GLU A 174 -3.38 6.79 -8.61
C GLU A 174 -3.26 7.46 -9.99
N ALA A 175 -2.50 6.84 -10.91
CA ALA A 175 -2.34 7.35 -12.27
C ALA A 175 -3.69 7.41 -13.03
N LEU A 176 -4.53 6.38 -12.84
CA LEU A 176 -5.86 6.34 -13.45
C LEU A 176 -6.76 7.45 -12.89
N GLU A 177 -6.73 7.67 -11.59
CA GLU A 177 -7.55 8.70 -10.95
C GLU A 177 -7.09 10.11 -11.34
N ARG A 178 -5.77 10.33 -11.41
CA ARG A 178 -5.19 11.57 -11.95
C ARG A 178 -5.67 11.84 -13.38
N ALA A 179 -5.63 10.83 -14.25
CA ALA A 179 -6.11 10.95 -15.63
C ALA A 179 -7.62 11.26 -15.71
N ARG A 180 -8.44 10.71 -14.80
CA ARG A 180 -9.88 11.01 -14.73
C ARG A 180 -10.12 12.47 -14.32
N ARG A 181 -9.43 12.97 -13.30
CA ARG A 181 -9.52 14.37 -12.84
C ARG A 181 -9.12 15.35 -13.95
N ASP A 182 -8.04 15.07 -14.65
CA ASP A 182 -7.59 15.89 -15.80
C ASP A 182 -8.63 15.92 -16.93
N ARG A 183 -9.22 14.77 -17.26
CA ARG A 183 -10.27 14.69 -18.28
C ARG A 183 -11.50 15.49 -17.88
N LYS A 184 -11.94 15.38 -16.61
CA LYS A 184 -13.08 16.14 -16.08
C LYS A 184 -12.81 17.64 -16.17
N HIS A 185 -11.64 18.08 -15.70
CA HIS A 185 -11.24 19.49 -15.75
C HIS A 185 -11.23 20.05 -17.19
N ARG A 186 -10.65 19.32 -18.15
CA ARG A 186 -10.66 19.70 -19.57
C ARG A 186 -12.08 19.81 -20.15
N SER A 187 -12.99 18.92 -19.73
CA SER A 187 -14.38 18.95 -20.17
C SER A 187 -15.14 20.16 -19.61
N GLU A 188 -14.89 20.52 -18.36
CA GLU A 188 -15.50 21.70 -17.72
C GLU A 188 -15.03 23.01 -18.37
N ILE A 189 -13.73 23.10 -18.68
CA ILE A 189 -13.17 24.24 -19.43
C ILE A 189 -13.86 24.36 -20.79
N ARG A 190 -13.99 23.26 -21.53
CA ARG A 190 -14.64 23.27 -22.85
C ARG A 190 -16.09 23.74 -22.76
N ARG A 191 -16.86 23.22 -21.81
CA ARG A 191 -18.25 23.65 -21.56
C ARG A 191 -18.34 25.14 -21.28
N ARG A 192 -17.46 25.67 -20.41
CA ARG A 192 -17.43 27.11 -20.07
C ARG A 192 -17.11 27.97 -21.29
N LEU A 193 -16.20 27.53 -22.16
CA LEU A 193 -15.87 28.23 -23.40
C LEU A 193 -17.02 28.22 -24.40
N GLU A 194 -17.72 27.09 -24.55
CA GLU A 194 -18.90 26.97 -25.41
C GLU A 194 -20.05 27.86 -24.92
N GLU A 195 -20.34 27.86 -23.61
CA GLU A 195 -21.34 28.73 -23.01
C GLU A 195 -21.00 30.23 -23.13
N ALA A 196 -19.72 30.58 -23.04
CA ALA A 196 -19.26 31.96 -23.24
C ALA A 196 -19.47 32.39 -24.70
N ARG A 197 -19.08 31.54 -25.67
CA ARG A 197 -19.30 31.80 -27.10
C ARG A 197 -20.78 31.92 -27.44
N ALA A 198 -21.63 31.06 -26.88
CA ALA A 198 -23.07 31.11 -27.09
C ALA A 198 -23.68 32.41 -26.54
N ARG A 199 -23.23 32.86 -25.36
CA ARG A 199 -23.62 34.16 -24.78
C ARG A 199 -23.17 35.34 -25.65
N GLU A 200 -21.93 35.34 -26.12
CA GLU A 200 -21.41 36.39 -27.01
C GLU A 200 -22.14 36.45 -28.35
N ALA A 201 -22.52 35.30 -28.91
CA ALA A 201 -23.31 35.23 -30.14
C ALA A 201 -24.74 35.75 -29.92
N ALA A 202 -25.40 35.39 -28.81
CA ALA A 202 -26.73 35.88 -28.47
C ALA A 202 -26.75 37.41 -28.28
N THR A 203 -25.74 37.99 -27.62
CA THR A 203 -25.62 39.44 -27.45
C THR A 203 -25.38 40.18 -28.77
N ARG A 204 -24.71 39.54 -29.75
CA ARG A 204 -24.44 40.13 -31.07
C ARG A 204 -25.63 40.11 -32.04
N TYR A 205 -26.65 39.29 -31.78
CA TYR A 205 -27.78 39.06 -32.69
C TYR A 205 -29.13 39.57 -32.18
N SER A 206 -29.20 40.33 -31.08
CA SER A 206 -30.43 41.05 -30.71
C SER A 206 -30.69 42.18 -31.72
N PRO A 207 -31.74 42.10 -32.56
CA PRO A 207 -32.11 43.17 -33.49
C PRO A 207 -32.88 44.28 -32.75
N GLU A 208 -32.60 45.53 -33.08
CA GLU A 208 -33.52 46.66 -32.85
C GLU A 208 -34.72 46.60 -33.81
#